data_AF-A0AAW6WYF2-F1
#
_entry.id   AF-A0AAW6WYF2-F1
#
_cell.length_a   1.000
_cell.length_b   1.000
_cell.length_c   1.000
_cell.angle_alpha   90.00
_cell.angle_beta   90.00
_cell.angle_gamma   90.00
#
_symmetry.space_group_name_H-M   'P 1'
#
loop_
_entity.id
_entity.type
_entity.pdbx_description
1 polymer ?
#
loop_
_entity_poly.entity_id
_entity_poly.type
_entity_poly.pdbx_seq_one_letter_code
_entity_poly.pdbx_strand_id
1 'polypeptide(L)'
;MQEYTLTCINNSELHGSFALYQVPPQARGPTGPASLVWLARPAAPGTHVRFSWSTEIGFIWGERGTFRGQTTFTAYQYVAADPDRENVIDLTADNFGAPTFQNLRIGGPQGTMTVRQLSVTFDFPVHLGVALGKSPIYTVDFNANVLSTFIPHRDRCWVAFGSYTAGEALDVGALTNVQVVDFSSTSPSQEVILTPQNILRKATARNISRPFA
;
A
#
# COMPACT_ATOMS: atom_id res chain seq x y z
N MET A 1 -0.78 -16.46 8.31
CA MET A 1 -0.44 -15.04 8.13
C MET A 1 -0.91 -14.25 9.32
N GLN A 2 -0.25 -13.16 9.65
CA GLN A 2 -0.71 -12.26 10.71
C GLN A 2 -1.75 -11.28 10.14
N GLU A 3 -2.71 -10.88 10.96
CA GLU A 3 -3.71 -9.88 10.62
C GLU A 3 -3.49 -8.63 11.47
N TYR A 4 -3.54 -7.45 10.84
CA TYR A 4 -3.48 -6.18 11.52
C TYR A 4 -4.82 -5.46 11.46
N THR A 5 -5.12 -4.72 12.53
CA THR A 5 -6.31 -3.87 12.62
C THR A 5 -5.90 -2.45 12.99
N LEU A 6 -6.44 -1.47 12.28
CA LEU A 6 -6.36 -0.07 12.67
C LEU A 6 -7.76 0.52 12.81
N THR A 7 -8.07 1.07 13.97
CA THR A 7 -9.26 1.89 14.19
C THR A 7 -8.88 3.36 14.05
N CYS A 8 -9.54 4.08 13.15
CA CYS A 8 -9.42 5.51 12.98
C CYS A 8 -10.68 6.20 13.50
N ILE A 9 -10.52 7.18 14.38
CA ILE A 9 -11.63 7.91 15.01
C ILE A 9 -11.59 9.35 14.51
N ASN A 10 -12.70 9.83 13.95
CA ASN A 10 -12.84 11.23 13.56
C ASN A 10 -13.51 12.04 14.68
N ASN A 11 -12.70 12.69 15.54
CA ASN A 11 -13.18 13.63 16.55
C ASN A 11 -13.13 15.09 16.08
N SER A 12 -12.92 15.33 14.78
CA SER A 12 -12.99 16.65 14.18
C SER A 12 -14.37 16.96 13.63
N GLU A 13 -14.57 18.19 13.16
CA GLU A 13 -15.75 18.62 12.41
C GLU A 13 -15.61 18.37 10.89
N LEU A 14 -14.47 17.82 10.43
CA LEU A 14 -14.21 17.61 9.02
C LEU A 14 -14.87 16.32 8.50
N HIS A 15 -15.37 16.39 7.27
CA HIS A 15 -15.75 15.22 6.48
C HIS A 15 -14.61 14.85 5.53
N GLY A 16 -14.33 13.56 5.41
CA GLY A 16 -13.26 13.07 4.54
C GLY A 16 -13.10 11.57 4.63
N SER A 17 -11.94 11.06 4.22
CA SER A 17 -11.56 9.66 4.29
C SER A 17 -10.25 9.52 5.05
N PHE A 18 -10.17 8.51 5.92
CA PHE A 18 -8.87 8.02 6.37
C PHE A 18 -8.25 7.19 5.25
N ALA A 19 -7.00 7.46 4.95
CA ALA A 19 -6.20 6.73 3.98
C ALA A 19 -4.98 6.12 4.65
N LEU A 20 -4.71 4.86 4.33
CA LEU A 20 -3.49 4.19 4.72
C LEU A 20 -2.62 3.99 3.49
N TYR A 21 -1.32 4.21 3.65
CA TYR A 21 -0.32 4.02 2.60
C TYR A 21 1.02 3.65 3.22
N GLN A 22 1.99 3.35 2.35
CA GLN A 22 3.37 3.15 2.76
C GLN A 22 4.31 4.11 2.06
N VAL A 23 5.40 4.47 2.72
CA VAL A 23 6.50 5.21 2.11
C VAL A 23 7.67 4.25 1.92
N PRO A 24 8.20 4.07 0.71
CA PRO A 24 9.32 3.16 0.47
C PRO A 24 10.62 3.71 1.12
N PRO A 25 11.49 2.86 1.70
CA PRO A 25 12.69 3.31 2.44
C PRO A 25 13.68 4.15 1.63
N GLN A 26 13.70 4.02 0.30
CA GLN A 26 14.69 4.65 -0.58
C GLN A 26 14.13 5.71 -1.55
N ALA A 27 12.82 6.02 -1.55
CA ALA A 27 12.29 7.01 -2.48
C ALA A 27 12.31 8.43 -1.89
N ARG A 28 13.46 9.09 -1.96
CA ARG A 28 13.51 10.55 -2.05
C ARG A 28 13.98 10.91 -3.46
N GLY A 29 13.08 10.93 -4.43
CA GLY A 29 13.37 11.35 -5.81
C GLY A 29 12.20 11.11 -6.79
N PRO A 30 12.14 11.86 -7.91
CA PRO A 30 11.01 11.83 -8.86
C PRO A 30 10.88 10.52 -9.66
N THR A 31 11.89 9.66 -9.63
CA THR A 31 11.93 8.37 -10.34
C THR A 31 11.73 7.16 -9.41
N GLY A 32 11.45 7.40 -8.13
CA GLY A 32 11.20 6.34 -7.15
C GLY A 32 9.82 5.69 -7.32
N PRO A 33 9.59 4.52 -6.69
CA PRO A 33 8.28 3.89 -6.70
C PRO A 33 7.20 4.83 -6.17
N ALA A 34 6.08 4.88 -6.88
CA ALA A 34 4.91 5.64 -6.47
C ALA A 34 4.23 4.93 -5.29
N SER A 35 4.03 5.64 -4.18
CA SER A 35 3.22 5.18 -3.05
C SER A 35 1.75 5.23 -3.41
N LEU A 36 1.01 4.18 -3.09
CA LEU A 36 -0.42 4.11 -3.32
C LEU A 36 -1.20 4.11 -2.00
N VAL A 37 -2.41 4.69 -2.03
CA VAL A 37 -3.40 4.51 -0.97
C VAL A 37 -3.90 3.07 -1.03
N TRP A 38 -3.41 2.18 -0.17
CA TRP A 38 -3.79 0.76 -0.24
C TRP A 38 -5.22 0.49 0.24
N LEU A 39 -5.77 1.39 1.06
CA LEU A 39 -7.03 1.30 1.79
C LEU A 39 -7.47 2.72 2.13
N ALA A 40 -8.71 3.05 1.78
CA ALA A 40 -9.34 4.29 2.16
C ALA A 40 -10.78 4.04 2.57
N ARG A 41 -11.27 4.76 3.58
CA ARG A 41 -12.66 4.70 4.00
C ARG A 41 -13.16 6.09 4.43
N PRO A 42 -14.34 6.52 3.94
CA PRO A 42 -14.98 7.75 4.40
C PRO A 42 -15.28 7.72 5.91
N ALA A 43 -15.13 8.86 6.57
CA ALA A 43 -15.41 9.08 7.98
C ALA A 43 -16.01 10.48 8.18
N ALA A 44 -17.26 10.51 8.65
CA ALA A 44 -17.90 11.74 9.09
C ALA A 44 -17.49 12.09 10.54
N PRO A 45 -17.73 13.34 11.00
CA PRO A 45 -17.56 13.70 12.42
C PRO A 45 -18.21 12.70 13.36
N GLY A 46 -17.49 12.27 14.39
CA GLY A 46 -17.92 11.30 15.40
C GLY A 46 -17.88 9.82 14.98
N THR A 47 -17.45 9.50 13.76
CA THR A 47 -17.40 8.11 13.29
C THR A 47 -16.11 7.37 13.68
N HIS A 48 -16.24 6.06 13.85
CA HIS A 48 -15.12 5.14 14.07
C HIS A 48 -15.02 4.21 12.86
N VAL A 49 -13.90 4.26 12.16
CA VAL A 49 -13.65 3.49 10.94
C VAL A 49 -12.57 2.45 11.22
N ARG A 50 -12.90 1.18 10.98
CA ARG A 50 -11.97 0.07 11.16
C ARG A 50 -11.41 -0.41 9.83
N PHE A 51 -10.10 -0.58 9.76
CA PHE A 51 -9.37 -1.25 8.70
C PHE A 51 -8.82 -2.58 9.23
N SER A 52 -8.83 -3.60 8.39
CA SER A 52 -8.18 -4.89 8.67
C SER A 52 -7.49 -5.38 7.41
N TRP A 53 -6.28 -5.94 7.55
CA TRP A 53 -5.54 -6.50 6.43
C TRP A 53 -4.57 -7.61 6.89
N SER A 54 -4.34 -8.55 5.99
CA SER A 54 -3.32 -9.59 6.12
C SER A 54 -1.94 -9.00 5.88
N THR A 55 -0.93 -9.50 6.60
CA THR A 55 0.48 -9.19 6.33
C THR A 55 1.06 -9.95 5.13
N GLU A 56 0.21 -10.58 4.31
CA GLU A 56 0.62 -11.25 3.06
C GLU A 56 1.26 -10.27 2.10
N ILE A 57 2.49 -10.57 1.69
CA ILE A 57 3.19 -9.82 0.65
C ILE A 57 3.01 -10.57 -0.66
N GLY A 58 2.88 -9.82 -1.75
CA GLY A 58 2.94 -10.39 -3.08
C GLY A 58 3.35 -9.39 -4.14
N PHE A 59 3.70 -9.93 -5.31
CA PHE A 59 3.89 -9.18 -6.53
C PHE A 59 2.53 -8.83 -7.14
N ILE A 60 2.43 -7.64 -7.72
CA ILE A 60 1.21 -7.19 -8.39
C ILE A 60 1.56 -6.45 -9.68
N TRP A 61 0.75 -6.64 -10.71
CA TRP A 61 0.77 -5.80 -11.90
C TRP A 61 -0.64 -5.42 -12.32
N GLY A 62 -0.73 -4.33 -13.07
CA GLY A 62 -1.98 -3.80 -13.55
C GLY A 62 -1.78 -2.50 -14.33
N GLU A 63 -2.85 -1.73 -14.44
CA GLU A 63 -2.88 -0.47 -15.17
C GLU A 63 -3.19 0.70 -14.24
N ARG A 64 -2.68 1.88 -14.58
CA ARG A 64 -3.11 3.14 -13.96
C ARG A 64 -4.09 3.84 -14.89
N GLY A 65 -5.30 4.05 -14.39
CA GLY A 65 -6.33 4.83 -15.06
C GLY A 65 -6.58 6.15 -14.34
N THR A 66 -7.16 7.12 -15.05
CA THR A 66 -7.70 8.32 -14.40
C THR A 66 -9.20 8.16 -14.26
N PHE A 67 -9.69 8.13 -13.02
CA PHE A 67 -11.12 8.09 -12.71
C PHE A 67 -11.49 9.34 -11.91
N ARG A 68 -12.43 10.13 -12.45
CA ARG A 68 -12.89 11.41 -11.85
C ARG A 68 -11.74 12.38 -11.50
N GLY A 69 -10.69 12.40 -12.32
CA GLY A 69 -9.53 13.27 -12.12
C GLY A 69 -8.49 12.75 -11.12
N GLN A 70 -8.70 11.58 -10.52
CA GLN A 70 -7.71 10.90 -9.67
C GLN A 70 -7.04 9.75 -10.44
N THR A 71 -5.72 9.60 -10.30
CA THR A 71 -4.99 8.46 -10.87
C THR A 71 -5.09 7.26 -9.94
N THR A 72 -5.79 6.21 -10.37
CA THR A 72 -6.02 4.98 -9.61
C THR A 72 -5.34 3.78 -10.29
N PHE A 73 -4.71 2.93 -9.50
CA PHE A 73 -4.17 1.65 -9.97
C PHE A 73 -5.22 0.53 -9.87
N THR A 74 -5.42 -0.21 -10.96
CA THR A 74 -6.27 -1.39 -11.02
C THR A 74 -5.40 -2.63 -11.20
N ALA A 75 -5.44 -3.54 -10.22
CA ALA A 75 -4.65 -4.77 -10.27
C ALA A 75 -5.30 -5.83 -11.16
N TYR A 76 -4.49 -6.50 -11.99
CA TYR A 76 -4.95 -7.59 -12.85
C TYR A 76 -4.40 -8.96 -12.43
N GLN A 77 -3.16 -9.02 -11.93
CA GLN A 77 -2.59 -10.25 -11.38
C GLN A 77 -1.90 -9.97 -10.05
N TYR A 78 -2.06 -10.93 -9.14
CA TYR A 78 -1.38 -10.97 -7.86
C TYR A 78 -0.72 -12.34 -7.68
N VAL A 79 0.53 -12.36 -7.23
CA VAL A 79 1.27 -13.58 -6.88
C VAL A 79 1.84 -13.41 -5.47
N ALA A 80 1.33 -14.20 -4.52
CA ALA A 80 1.85 -14.23 -3.15
C ALA A 80 3.33 -14.67 -3.15
N ALA A 81 4.12 -14.07 -2.26
CA ALA A 81 5.56 -14.28 -2.21
C ALA A 81 6.09 -14.06 -0.79
N ASP A 82 7.29 -14.56 -0.55
CA ASP A 82 7.99 -14.35 0.71
C ASP A 82 9.26 -13.53 0.46
N PRO A 83 9.31 -12.26 0.89
CA PRO A 83 10.53 -11.43 0.82
C PRO A 83 11.80 -12.07 1.39
N ASP A 84 11.67 -13.09 2.25
CA ASP A 84 12.78 -13.79 2.88
C ASP A 84 13.17 -15.10 2.16
N ARG A 85 12.36 -15.57 1.19
CA ARG A 85 12.57 -16.83 0.46
C ARG A 85 12.35 -16.66 -1.03
N GLU A 86 11.09 -16.66 -1.46
CA GLU A 86 10.66 -16.61 -2.86
C GLU A 86 10.38 -15.16 -3.24
N ASN A 87 11.44 -14.41 -3.56
CA ASN A 87 11.41 -12.96 -3.65
C ASN A 87 11.86 -12.39 -5.01
N VAL A 88 11.98 -13.24 -6.03
CA VAL A 88 12.25 -12.82 -7.41
C VAL A 88 11.19 -13.39 -8.34
N ILE A 89 10.63 -12.55 -9.21
CA ILE A 89 9.68 -12.96 -10.24
C ILE A 89 10.00 -12.28 -11.56
N ASP A 90 9.59 -12.88 -12.68
CA ASP A 90 9.71 -12.28 -14.00
C ASP A 90 8.35 -11.73 -14.44
N LEU A 91 8.34 -10.53 -15.01
CA LEU A 91 7.20 -9.99 -15.76
C LEU A 91 7.53 -10.06 -17.26
N THR A 92 6.65 -10.74 -18.00
CA THR A 92 6.77 -10.99 -19.45
C THR A 92 5.40 -10.91 -20.11
N ALA A 93 5.34 -11.19 -21.42
CA ALA A 93 4.12 -11.56 -22.11
C ALA A 93 3.95 -13.10 -22.14
N ASP A 94 2.70 -13.57 -22.12
CA ASP A 94 2.35 -14.93 -22.49
C ASP A 94 2.41 -15.16 -24.01
N ASN A 95 2.04 -16.36 -24.47
CA ASN A 95 2.06 -16.71 -25.90
C ASN A 95 1.07 -15.88 -26.76
N PHE A 96 0.14 -15.15 -26.14
CA PHE A 96 -0.86 -14.31 -26.80
C PHE A 96 -0.54 -12.80 -26.65
N GLY A 97 0.59 -12.45 -26.02
CA GLY A 97 1.00 -11.06 -25.82
C GLY A 97 0.50 -10.41 -24.53
N ALA A 98 -0.23 -11.14 -23.67
CA ALA A 98 -0.78 -10.58 -22.44
C ALA A 98 0.29 -10.54 -21.33
N PRO A 99 0.39 -9.45 -20.53
CA PRO A 99 1.33 -9.39 -19.41
C PRO A 99 1.06 -10.50 -18.39
N THR A 100 2.12 -11.14 -17.90
CA THR A 100 2.01 -12.20 -16.90
C THR A 100 3.27 -12.31 -16.05
N PHE A 101 3.06 -12.60 -14.77
CA PHE A 101 4.11 -13.02 -13.87
C PHE A 101 4.42 -14.51 -13.99
N GLN A 102 5.71 -14.84 -13.99
CA GLN A 102 6.19 -16.23 -14.02
C GLN A 102 7.52 -16.40 -13.29
N ASN A 103 7.94 -17.66 -13.12
CA ASN A 103 9.24 -18.04 -12.56
C ASN A 103 9.52 -17.47 -11.16
N LEU A 104 8.54 -17.49 -10.25
CA LEU A 104 8.75 -17.13 -8.84
C LEU A 104 9.84 -18.03 -8.25
N ARG A 105 10.87 -17.42 -7.67
CA ARG A 105 12.06 -18.14 -7.21
C ARG A 105 12.83 -17.38 -6.13
N ILE A 106 13.77 -18.08 -5.52
CA ILE A 106 14.77 -17.52 -4.62
C ILE A 106 15.87 -16.80 -5.43
N GLY A 107 16.49 -15.76 -4.87
CA GLY A 107 17.71 -15.16 -5.43
C GLY A 107 17.88 -13.66 -5.24
N GLY A 108 16.87 -12.96 -4.71
CA GLY A 108 16.96 -11.54 -4.39
C GLY A 108 17.49 -11.31 -2.97
N PRO A 109 17.93 -10.09 -2.63
CA PRO A 109 18.32 -9.75 -1.26
C PRO A 109 17.19 -10.01 -0.26
N GLN A 110 17.52 -10.54 0.91
CA GLN A 110 16.54 -10.83 1.96
C GLN A 110 15.75 -9.57 2.36
N GLY A 111 14.44 -9.72 2.58
CA GLY A 111 13.55 -8.63 2.97
C GLY A 111 13.15 -7.71 1.81
N THR A 112 13.54 -8.05 0.58
CA THR A 112 13.20 -7.31 -0.63
C THR A 112 12.29 -8.12 -1.54
N MET A 113 11.70 -7.48 -2.53
CA MET A 113 10.88 -8.08 -3.58
C MET A 113 11.39 -7.58 -4.92
N THR A 114 11.85 -8.47 -5.80
CA THR A 114 12.47 -8.09 -7.07
C THR A 114 11.66 -8.59 -8.26
N VAL A 115 11.31 -7.68 -9.17
CA VAL A 115 10.71 -8.01 -10.47
C VAL A 115 11.75 -7.82 -11.56
N ARG A 116 11.99 -8.87 -12.35
CA ARG A 116 12.74 -8.77 -13.61
C ARG A 116 11.77 -8.49 -14.74
N GLN A 117 11.98 -7.39 -15.43
CA GLN A 117 11.15 -6.98 -16.55
C GLN A 117 11.80 -7.51 -17.83
N LEU A 118 11.25 -8.58 -18.41
CA LEU A 118 11.87 -9.21 -19.58
C LEU A 118 11.70 -8.34 -20.83
N SER A 119 12.43 -8.69 -21.88
CA SER A 119 12.43 -7.96 -23.16
C SER A 119 11.12 -8.19 -23.93
N VAL A 120 10.05 -7.50 -23.53
CA VAL A 120 8.74 -7.52 -24.19
C VAL A 120 8.20 -6.10 -24.32
N THR A 121 7.30 -5.90 -25.28
CA THR A 121 6.58 -4.64 -25.48
C THR A 121 5.09 -4.92 -25.31
N PHE A 122 4.38 -4.01 -24.66
CA PHE A 122 2.93 -4.07 -24.48
C PHE A 122 2.28 -2.89 -25.19
N ASP A 123 1.07 -3.10 -25.73
CA ASP A 123 0.32 -2.07 -26.46
C ASP A 123 -0.35 -1.04 -25.54
N PHE A 124 -0.19 -1.19 -24.22
CA PHE A 124 -0.75 -0.33 -23.19
C PHE A 124 0.23 -0.16 -22.02
N PRO A 125 0.10 0.91 -21.22
CA PRO A 125 0.96 1.13 -20.07
C PRO A 125 0.76 0.06 -18.99
N VAL A 126 1.78 -0.75 -18.76
CA VAL A 126 1.83 -1.72 -17.66
C VAL A 126 2.56 -1.11 -16.47
N HIS A 127 2.01 -1.30 -15.28
CA HIS A 127 2.67 -0.95 -14.03
C HIS A 127 2.78 -2.18 -13.15
N LEU A 128 3.91 -2.28 -12.44
CA LEU A 128 4.24 -3.42 -11.60
C LEU A 128 4.69 -2.95 -10.22
N GLY A 129 4.62 -3.84 -9.25
CA GLY A 129 5.05 -3.51 -7.91
C GLY A 129 4.76 -4.61 -6.90
N VAL A 130 4.46 -4.16 -5.68
CA VAL A 130 4.19 -5.03 -4.55
C VAL A 130 2.90 -4.62 -3.86
N ALA A 131 2.30 -5.60 -3.21
CA ALA A 131 1.07 -5.47 -2.45
C ALA A 131 1.23 -6.02 -1.04
N LEU A 132 0.47 -5.46 -0.10
CA LEU A 132 0.23 -6.04 1.23
C LEU A 132 -1.26 -6.40 1.33
N GLY A 133 -1.58 -7.62 1.75
CA GLY A 133 -2.96 -8.08 1.86
C GLY A 133 -3.71 -7.97 0.53
N LYS A 134 -3.04 -8.27 -0.60
CA LYS A 134 -3.54 -8.12 -1.98
C LYS A 134 -3.88 -6.69 -2.42
N SER A 135 -3.61 -5.70 -1.57
CA SER A 135 -3.79 -4.28 -1.89
C SER A 135 -2.45 -3.66 -2.28
N PRO A 136 -2.37 -2.96 -3.42
CA PRO A 136 -1.11 -2.44 -3.94
C PRO A 136 -0.56 -1.32 -3.04
N ILE A 137 0.74 -1.33 -2.76
CA ILE A 137 1.43 -0.32 -1.92
C ILE A 137 2.42 0.53 -2.68
N TYR A 138 3.13 -0.08 -3.62
CA TYR A 138 4.15 0.57 -4.45
C TYR A 138 3.97 0.12 -5.87
N THR A 139 4.10 1.04 -6.82
CA THR A 139 4.18 0.70 -8.24
C THR A 139 5.23 1.52 -8.97
N VAL A 140 5.76 0.96 -10.06
CA VAL A 140 6.61 1.61 -11.04
C VAL A 140 6.09 1.31 -12.43
N ASP A 141 6.52 2.09 -13.41
CA ASP A 141 6.26 1.82 -14.82
C ASP A 141 7.05 0.61 -15.30
N PHE A 142 6.42 -0.19 -16.15
CA PHE A 142 7.12 -1.23 -16.88
C PHE A 142 8.12 -0.61 -17.87
N ASN A 143 9.32 -1.14 -17.88
CA ASN A 143 10.44 -0.81 -18.76
C ASN A 143 11.16 -2.13 -19.10
N ALA A 144 11.22 -2.47 -20.39
CA ALA A 144 11.86 -3.69 -20.84
C ALA A 144 13.34 -3.75 -20.41
N ASN A 145 13.79 -4.93 -19.99
CA ASN A 145 15.15 -5.20 -19.53
C ASN A 145 15.58 -4.45 -18.26
N VAL A 146 14.63 -4.03 -17.43
CA VAL A 146 14.88 -3.37 -16.13
C VAL A 146 14.70 -4.33 -14.96
N LEU A 147 15.47 -4.10 -13.90
CA LEU A 147 15.27 -4.73 -12.59
C LEU A 147 14.63 -3.72 -11.65
N SER A 148 13.54 -4.11 -10.99
CA SER A 148 12.89 -3.27 -9.98
C SER A 148 12.84 -4.01 -8.66
N THR A 149 13.40 -3.39 -7.62
CA THR A 149 13.46 -3.95 -6.27
C THR A 149 12.69 -3.06 -5.30
N PHE A 150 11.84 -3.68 -4.50
CA PHE A 150 10.98 -3.03 -3.51
C PHE A 150 11.31 -3.54 -2.12
N ILE A 151 11.14 -2.68 -1.11
CA ILE A 151 11.27 -3.05 0.30
C ILE A 151 9.91 -2.77 0.96
N PRO A 152 9.02 -3.78 1.07
CA PRO A 152 7.73 -3.58 1.69
C PRO A 152 7.84 -3.40 3.21
N HIS A 153 7.05 -2.51 3.79
CA HIS A 153 6.87 -2.49 5.23
C HIS A 153 5.80 -3.50 5.63
N ARG A 154 6.12 -4.48 6.48
CA ARG A 154 5.09 -5.40 7.00
C ARG A 154 4.37 -4.81 8.21
N ASP A 155 5.12 -4.13 9.06
CA ASP A 155 4.67 -3.73 10.40
C ASP A 155 4.53 -2.21 10.58
N ARG A 156 4.49 -1.46 9.48
CA ARG A 156 4.36 0.00 9.51
C ARG A 156 3.45 0.50 8.40
N CYS A 157 2.58 1.44 8.74
CA CYS A 157 1.83 2.23 7.76
C CYS A 157 1.82 3.72 8.14
N TRP A 158 1.43 4.54 7.18
CA TRP A 158 1.19 5.96 7.35
C TRP A 158 -0.29 6.22 7.15
N VAL A 159 -0.84 7.09 8.00
CA VAL A 159 -2.25 7.47 8.00
C VAL A 159 -2.36 8.94 7.66
N ALA A 160 -3.24 9.25 6.70
CA ALA A 160 -3.64 10.61 6.35
C ALA A 160 -5.18 10.73 6.40
N PHE A 161 -5.68 11.96 6.47
CA PHE A 161 -7.11 12.26 6.39
C PHE A 161 -7.36 13.33 5.33
N GLY A 162 -8.36 13.11 4.46
CA GLY A 162 -8.66 14.00 3.35
C GLY A 162 -9.51 13.33 2.27
N SER A 163 -9.47 13.84 1.03
CA SER A 163 -10.26 13.30 -0.08
C SER A 163 -9.51 12.20 -0.84
N TYR A 164 -9.32 11.05 -0.19
CA TYR A 164 -8.56 9.93 -0.76
C TYR A 164 -9.44 8.78 -1.24
N THR A 165 -8.97 8.12 -2.30
CA THR A 165 -9.57 6.90 -2.85
C THR A 165 -8.55 5.75 -2.84
N ALA A 166 -9.00 4.50 -2.60
CA ALA A 166 -8.09 3.35 -2.67
C ALA A 166 -7.51 3.18 -4.09
N GLY A 167 -6.23 2.82 -4.17
CA GLY A 167 -5.44 2.72 -5.40
C GLY A 167 -4.91 4.06 -5.91
N GLU A 168 -5.24 5.19 -5.28
CA GLU A 168 -4.75 6.52 -5.67
C GLU A 168 -3.24 6.64 -5.45
N ALA A 169 -2.54 7.21 -6.43
CA ALA A 169 -1.12 7.53 -6.31
C ALA A 169 -0.91 8.80 -5.48
N LEU A 170 0.03 8.75 -4.53
CA LEU A 170 0.31 9.84 -3.60
C LEU A 170 1.64 10.53 -3.93
N ASP A 171 1.62 11.87 -3.92
CA ASP A 171 2.82 12.66 -3.68
C ASP A 171 3.08 12.75 -2.17
N VAL A 172 3.83 11.78 -1.64
CA VAL A 172 4.13 11.68 -0.21
C VAL A 172 4.92 12.88 0.33
N GLY A 173 5.60 13.65 -0.53
CA GLY A 173 6.33 14.87 -0.14
C GLY A 173 5.40 16.06 0.12
N ALA A 174 4.22 16.09 -0.50
CA ALA A 174 3.23 17.14 -0.32
C ALA A 174 2.30 16.89 0.88
N LEU A 175 2.28 15.67 1.43
CA LEU A 175 1.41 15.33 2.55
C LEU A 175 1.89 15.98 3.85
N THR A 176 1.01 16.80 4.43
CA THR A 176 1.20 17.39 5.75
C THR A 176 0.21 16.74 6.73
N ASN A 177 0.54 16.74 8.04
CA ASN A 177 -0.28 16.12 9.09
C ASN A 177 -0.53 14.61 8.87
N VAL A 178 0.54 13.84 8.95
CA VAL A 178 0.55 12.38 8.79
C VAL A 178 0.88 11.71 10.11
N GLN A 179 0.24 10.58 10.41
CA GLN A 179 0.58 9.74 11.54
C GLN A 179 1.21 8.43 11.09
N VAL A 180 2.42 8.15 11.56
CA VAL A 180 3.08 6.85 11.39
C VAL A 180 2.58 5.89 12.45
N VAL A 181 2.22 4.66 12.05
CA VAL A 181 1.72 3.63 12.96
C VAL A 181 2.55 2.36 12.77
N ASP A 182 3.24 1.95 13.84
CA ASP A 182 3.91 0.67 13.93
C ASP A 182 3.01 -0.38 14.59
N PHE A 183 3.12 -1.61 14.08
CA PHE A 183 2.44 -2.83 14.52
C PHE A 183 3.47 -3.87 14.95
N SER A 184 3.01 -4.95 15.58
CA SER A 184 3.83 -6.12 15.87
C SER A 184 2.93 -7.32 16.23
N SER A 185 3.52 -8.51 16.36
CA SER A 185 2.87 -9.70 16.92
C SER A 185 2.24 -9.47 18.30
N THR A 186 2.85 -8.63 19.14
CA THR A 186 2.34 -8.30 20.48
C THR A 186 1.37 -7.12 20.48
N SER A 187 1.32 -6.35 19.40
CA SER A 187 0.42 -5.20 19.25
C SER A 187 -0.18 -5.14 17.83
N PRO A 188 -1.03 -6.12 17.47
CA PRO A 188 -1.60 -6.22 16.11
C PRO A 188 -2.76 -5.24 15.86
N SER A 189 -3.26 -4.61 16.91
CA SER A 189 -4.36 -3.64 16.86
C SER A 189 -3.85 -2.28 17.32
N GLN A 190 -4.11 -1.25 16.51
CA GLN A 190 -3.73 0.13 16.80
C GLN A 190 -4.93 1.06 16.66
N GLU A 191 -4.83 2.25 17.22
CA GLU A 191 -5.85 3.29 17.10
C GLU A 191 -5.21 4.65 16.77
N VAL A 192 -5.85 5.39 15.87
CA VAL A 192 -5.49 6.75 15.47
C VAL A 192 -6.71 7.64 15.60
N ILE A 193 -6.51 8.85 16.11
CA ILE A 193 -7.56 9.83 16.34
C ILE A 193 -7.21 11.07 15.54
N LEU A 194 -8.15 11.55 14.73
CA LEU A 194 -8.15 12.92 14.21
C LEU A 194 -8.78 13.81 15.28
N THR A 195 -7.97 14.68 15.91
CA THR A 195 -8.43 15.50 17.04
C THR A 195 -9.36 16.63 16.59
N PRO A 196 -10.07 17.31 17.50
CA PRO A 196 -10.86 18.50 17.18
C PRO A 196 -10.05 19.64 16.53
N GLN A 197 -8.72 19.63 16.70
CA GLN A 197 -7.79 20.58 16.06
C GLN A 197 -7.31 20.12 14.67
N ASN A 198 -7.94 19.08 14.12
CA ASN A 198 -7.60 18.47 12.83
C ASN A 198 -6.17 17.90 12.78
N ILE A 199 -5.64 17.39 13.91
CA ILE A 199 -4.31 16.79 13.99
C ILE A 199 -4.45 15.28 14.16
N LEU A 200 -3.74 14.49 13.34
CA LEU A 200 -3.69 13.04 13.53
C LEU A 200 -2.76 12.68 14.69
N ARG A 201 -3.23 11.81 15.59
CA ARG A 201 -2.46 11.29 16.71
C ARG A 201 -2.71 9.81 16.90
N LYS A 202 -1.66 9.06 17.24
CA LYS A 202 -1.82 7.70 17.77
C LYS A 202 -2.53 7.79 19.13
N ALA A 203 -3.57 6.99 19.34
CA ALA A 203 -4.20 6.90 20.65
C ALA A 203 -3.18 6.39 21.66
N THR A 204 -3.00 7.10 22.76
CA THR A 204 -2.18 6.59 23.86
C THR A 204 -2.96 5.46 24.53
N ALA A 205 -2.28 4.39 24.95
CA ALA A 205 -2.90 3.31 25.71
C ALA A 205 -3.38 3.82 27.09
N ARG A 206 -4.49 4.56 27.12
CA ARG A 206 -5.26 4.87 28.32
C ARG A 206 -6.75 4.82 27.98
N ASN A 207 -7.41 3.94 28.70
CA ASN A 207 -8.84 3.67 28.73
C ASN A 207 -9.41 3.05 27.46
N ILE A 208 -9.15 1.74 27.33
CA ILE A 208 -10.08 0.79 26.71
C ILE A 208 -11.41 0.90 27.48
N SER A 209 -12.24 1.90 27.16
CA SER A 209 -13.66 1.79 27.42
C SER A 209 -14.19 0.76 26.43
N ARG A 210 -14.42 -0.46 26.93
CA ARG A 210 -15.08 -1.55 26.22
C ARG A 210 -16.34 -1.03 25.51
N PRO A 211 -16.55 -1.30 24.21
CA PRO A 211 -17.86 -1.08 23.61
C PRO A 211 -18.76 -2.27 23.95
N PHE A 212 -19.94 -1.96 24.50
CA PHE A 212 -21.20 -2.73 24.45
C PHE A 212 -21.17 -4.19 24.94
N ALA A 213 -21.67 -4.38 26.16
CA ALA A 213 -22.36 -5.63 26.55
C ALA A 213 -23.79 -5.62 26.00
#